data_AF-F2JPK2-F1
#
_entry.id   AF-F2JPK2-F1
#
_cell.length_a   1.000
_cell.length_b   1.000
_cell.length_c   1.000
_cell.angle_alpha   90.00
_cell.angle_beta   90.00
_cell.angle_gamma   90.00
#
_symmetry.space_group_name_H-M   'P 1'
#
loop_
_entity.id
_entity.type
_entity.pdbx_description
1 polymer ?
#
loop_
_entity_poly.entity_id
_entity_poly.type
_entity_poly.pdbx_seq_one_letter_code
_entity_poly.pdbx_strand_id
1 'polypeptide(L)'
;MDSREIFSKNKISNEQLTSAITSVYGISSDEVLFVEVADDWLKKEDHKFIIEYNGQLSNEDDEHPKYHYCDIWYKDNSAHDKLNDLEKTLGENVIITID
;
A
#
# COMPACT_ATOMS: atom_id res chain seq x y z
N MET A 1 -0.12 -1.00 -14.71
CA MET A 1 0.15 -0.84 -13.27
C MET A 1 0.16 -2.22 -12.71
N ASP A 2 1.14 -2.49 -11.88
CA ASP A 2 1.20 -3.71 -11.10
C ASP A 2 0.75 -3.39 -9.68
N SER A 3 0.26 -4.40 -8.95
CA SER A 3 -0.29 -4.23 -7.60
C SER A 3 0.22 -5.30 -6.65
N ARG A 4 0.41 -4.92 -5.39
CA ARG A 4 0.68 -5.85 -4.29
C ARG A 4 -0.26 -5.55 -3.14
N GLU A 5 -0.52 -6.58 -2.34
CA GLU A 5 -1.30 -6.45 -1.13
C GLU A 5 -0.37 -6.12 0.04
N ILE A 6 -0.81 -5.21 0.90
CA ILE A 6 -0.17 -4.90 2.18
C ILE A 6 -1.10 -5.38 3.28
N PHE A 7 -0.65 -6.34 4.08
CA PHE A 7 -1.37 -6.87 5.24
C PHE A 7 -0.76 -6.36 6.53
N SER A 8 -1.59 -6.01 7.51
CA SER A 8 -1.13 -5.55 8.82
C SER A 8 -2.10 -5.88 9.96
N LYS A 9 -1.58 -6.15 11.16
CA LYS A 9 -2.45 -6.42 12.34
C LYS A 9 -3.26 -5.19 12.78
N ASN A 10 -2.72 -4.00 12.56
CA ASN A 10 -3.36 -2.73 12.91
C ASN A 10 -3.48 -1.88 11.65
N LYS A 11 -4.59 -1.15 11.49
CA LYS A 11 -4.74 -0.21 10.37
C LYS A 11 -3.55 0.77 10.34
N ILE A 12 -2.80 0.74 9.24
CA ILE A 12 -1.76 1.74 8.97
C ILE A 12 -2.44 3.02 8.51
N SER A 13 -2.05 4.17 9.09
CA SER A 13 -2.62 5.46 8.69
C SER A 13 -2.10 5.90 7.32
N ASN A 14 -2.89 6.72 6.61
CA ASN A 14 -2.48 7.29 5.33
C ASN A 14 -1.14 8.06 5.46
N GLU A 15 -0.94 8.81 6.54
CA GLU A 15 0.30 9.54 6.81
C GLU A 15 1.52 8.61 6.94
N GLN A 16 1.38 7.48 7.64
CA GLN A 16 2.44 6.49 7.77
C GLN A 16 2.78 5.85 6.41
N LEU A 17 1.76 5.49 5.61
CA LEU A 17 1.95 4.92 4.28
C LEU A 17 2.63 5.93 3.34
N THR A 18 2.16 7.18 3.29
CA THR A 18 2.78 8.24 2.49
C THR A 18 4.22 8.46 2.91
N SER A 19 4.50 8.56 4.21
CA SER A 19 5.85 8.82 4.71
C SER A 19 6.80 7.68 4.35
N ALA A 20 6.35 6.43 4.49
CA ALA A 20 7.15 5.27 4.12
C ALA A 20 7.42 5.21 2.60
N ILE A 21 6.38 5.39 1.78
CA ILE A 21 6.49 5.37 0.31
C ILE A 21 7.41 6.50 -0.17
N THR A 22 7.18 7.74 0.26
CA THR A 22 8.00 8.88 -0.15
C THR A 22 9.46 8.71 0.26
N SER A 23 9.72 8.18 1.46
CA SER A 23 11.08 7.89 1.95
C SER A 23 11.80 6.80 1.14
N VAL A 24 11.12 5.70 0.81
CA VAL A 24 11.73 4.56 0.09
C VAL A 24 11.92 4.84 -1.40
N TYR A 25 10.93 5.48 -2.01
CA TYR A 25 10.89 5.71 -3.46
C TYR A 25 11.46 7.05 -3.89
N GLY A 26 11.69 7.99 -2.95
CA GLY A 26 12.26 9.30 -3.27
C GLY A 26 11.33 10.17 -4.11
N ILE A 27 10.02 10.04 -3.87
CA ILE A 27 8.95 10.78 -4.56
C ILE A 27 8.31 11.79 -3.61
N SER A 28 7.58 12.75 -4.16
CA SER A 28 6.83 13.70 -3.34
C SER A 28 5.46 13.12 -2.94
N SER A 29 4.90 13.64 -1.84
CA SER A 29 3.64 13.13 -1.27
C SER A 29 2.44 13.32 -2.20
N ASP A 30 2.45 14.32 -3.07
CA ASP A 30 1.46 14.55 -4.12
C ASP A 30 1.50 13.50 -5.24
N GLU A 31 2.54 12.68 -5.30
CA GLU A 31 2.61 11.53 -6.22
C GLU A 31 1.97 10.26 -5.63
N VAL A 32 1.41 10.33 -4.41
CA VAL A 32 0.71 9.23 -3.72
C VAL A 32 -0.78 9.55 -3.58
N LEU A 33 -1.64 8.72 -4.17
CA LEU A 33 -3.09 8.83 -4.05
C LEU A 33 -3.63 7.82 -3.04
N PHE A 34 -4.52 8.25 -2.15
CA PHE A 34 -5.39 7.32 -1.41
C PHE A 34 -6.77 7.29 -2.03
N VAL A 35 -7.25 6.09 -2.26
CA VAL A 35 -8.62 5.83 -2.70
C VAL A 35 -9.43 5.44 -1.46
N GLU A 36 -10.34 6.32 -1.05
CA GLU A 36 -11.29 6.05 0.04
C GLU A 36 -12.69 5.80 -0.50
N VAL A 37 -13.00 6.32 -1.70
CA VAL A 37 -14.24 6.06 -2.43
C VAL A 37 -13.95 5.75 -3.90
N ALA A 38 -14.86 5.03 -4.56
CA ALA A 38 -14.69 4.60 -5.95
C ALA A 38 -14.34 5.75 -6.93
N ASP A 39 -14.88 6.96 -6.69
CA ASP A 39 -14.62 8.13 -7.54
C ASP A 39 -13.18 8.66 -7.43
N ASP A 40 -12.44 8.34 -6.36
CA ASP A 40 -11.04 8.76 -6.21
C ASP A 40 -10.14 8.13 -7.28
N TRP A 41 -10.53 6.95 -7.80
CA TRP A 41 -9.85 6.31 -8.92
C TRP A 41 -9.77 7.19 -10.18
N LEU A 42 -10.66 8.15 -10.34
CA LEU A 42 -10.63 9.11 -11.45
C LEU A 42 -9.43 10.09 -11.36
N LYS A 43 -8.81 10.23 -10.18
CA LYS A 43 -7.67 11.14 -9.94
C LYS A 43 -6.31 10.50 -10.24
N LYS A 44 -6.27 9.24 -10.69
CA LYS A 44 -5.05 8.42 -10.76
C LYS A 44 -4.01 8.82 -11.82
N GLU A 45 -4.36 9.65 -12.80
CA GLU A 45 -3.54 9.85 -14.01
C GLU A 45 -2.14 10.40 -13.72
N ASP A 46 -1.97 11.20 -12.68
CA ASP A 46 -0.67 11.82 -12.35
C ASP A 46 0.07 11.14 -11.20
N HIS A 47 -0.59 10.26 -10.44
CA HIS A 47 -0.02 9.64 -9.25
C HIS A 47 0.85 8.42 -9.62
N LYS A 48 2.02 8.29 -8.98
CA LYS A 48 2.93 7.15 -9.16
C LYS A 48 2.50 5.95 -8.34
N PHE A 49 1.97 6.21 -7.14
CA PHE A 49 1.45 5.21 -6.23
C PHE A 49 -0.02 5.48 -5.94
N ILE A 50 -0.82 4.42 -5.88
CA ILE A 50 -2.22 4.47 -5.47
C ILE A 50 -2.40 3.44 -4.37
N ILE A 51 -2.98 3.86 -3.25
CA ILE A 51 -3.29 3.01 -2.11
C ILE A 51 -4.80 2.93 -1.97
N GLU A 52 -5.35 1.73 -2.02
CA GLU A 52 -6.77 1.48 -1.80
C GLU A 52 -6.96 0.66 -0.53
N TYR A 53 -7.65 1.23 0.46
CA TYR A 53 -7.92 0.51 1.71
C TYR A 53 -9.15 -0.39 1.56
N ASN A 54 -8.93 -1.71 1.59
CA ASN A 54 -9.97 -2.70 1.30
C ASN A 54 -10.75 -3.17 2.55
N GLY A 55 -10.22 -2.92 3.75
CA GLY A 55 -10.92 -3.21 4.99
C GLY A 55 -10.14 -4.10 5.95
N GLN A 56 -10.87 -4.85 6.75
CA GLN A 56 -10.31 -5.84 7.68
C GLN A 56 -10.82 -7.22 7.26
N LEU A 57 -9.92 -8.17 7.14
CA LEU A 57 -10.23 -9.56 6.86
C LEU A 57 -11.04 -10.18 7.99
N SER A 58 -11.86 -11.16 7.64
CA SER A 58 -12.70 -11.85 8.62
C SER A 58 -11.85 -12.73 9.55
N ASN A 59 -12.49 -13.29 10.58
CA ASN A 59 -11.84 -14.30 11.43
C ASN A 59 -11.63 -15.64 10.74
N GLU A 60 -12.33 -15.85 9.62
CA GLU A 60 -12.37 -17.10 8.86
C GLU A 60 -11.37 -17.10 7.70
N ASP A 61 -10.59 -16.02 7.55
CA ASP A 61 -9.52 -15.98 6.55
C ASP A 61 -8.40 -16.96 6.92
N ASP A 62 -8.00 -17.79 5.97
CA ASP A 62 -7.08 -18.90 6.19
C ASP A 62 -5.62 -18.44 6.33
N GLU A 63 -5.27 -17.28 5.77
CA GLU A 63 -3.88 -16.81 5.69
C GLU A 63 -3.61 -15.69 6.70
N HIS A 64 -4.48 -14.69 6.77
CA HIS A 64 -4.28 -13.45 7.52
C HIS A 64 -5.55 -13.04 8.32
N PRO A 65 -6.07 -13.90 9.21
CA PRO A 65 -7.29 -13.62 9.96
C PRO A 65 -7.20 -12.33 10.77
N LYS A 66 -8.22 -11.48 10.64
CA LYS A 66 -8.34 -10.14 11.26
C LYS A 66 -7.33 -9.09 10.81
N TYR A 67 -6.49 -9.34 9.81
CA TYR A 67 -5.56 -8.32 9.33
C TYR A 67 -6.32 -7.22 8.57
N HIS A 68 -5.83 -5.99 8.68
CA HIS A 68 -6.18 -4.92 7.78
C HIS A 68 -5.39 -5.09 6.49
N TYR A 69 -6.04 -4.84 5.34
CA TYR A 69 -5.35 -4.94 4.06
C TYR A 69 -5.67 -3.76 3.13
N CYS A 70 -4.68 -3.40 2.32
CA CYS A 70 -4.81 -2.43 1.26
C CYS A 70 -4.02 -2.89 0.03
N ASP A 71 -4.45 -2.47 -1.15
CA ASP A 71 -3.68 -2.64 -2.37
C ASP A 71 -2.76 -1.43 -2.57
N ILE A 72 -1.51 -1.70 -2.92
CA ILE A 72 -0.56 -0.71 -3.43
C ILE A 72 -0.35 -0.93 -4.93
N TRP A 73 -0.80 0.03 -5.73
CA TRP A 73 -0.59 0.05 -7.16
C TRP A 73 0.55 0.99 -7.51
N TYR A 74 1.41 0.59 -8.44
CA TYR A 74 2.51 1.40 -8.93
C TYR A 74 2.61 1.38 -10.46
N LYS A 75 2.97 2.53 -11.05
CA LYS A 75 3.10 2.68 -12.51
C LYS A 75 4.39 2.09 -13.07
N ASP A 76 5.48 2.22 -12.32
CA ASP A 76 6.81 1.81 -12.75
C ASP A 76 7.16 0.44 -12.15
N ASN A 77 7.54 -0.52 -12.99
CA ASN A 77 7.96 -1.84 -12.55
C ASN A 77 9.22 -1.80 -11.67
N SER A 78 10.05 -0.75 -11.77
CA SER A 78 11.19 -0.56 -10.87
C SER A 78 10.78 -0.36 -9.41
N ALA A 79 9.50 -0.02 -9.15
CA ALA A 79 8.98 0.09 -7.80
C ALA A 79 8.94 -1.27 -7.07
N HIS A 80 8.84 -2.36 -7.84
CA HIS A 80 8.84 -3.72 -7.30
C HIS A 80 10.13 -4.03 -6.53
N ASP A 81 11.29 -3.57 -7.03
CA ASP A 81 12.62 -3.83 -6.45
C ASP A 81 12.79 -3.32 -5.01
N LYS A 82 11.93 -2.38 -4.58
CA LYS A 82 12.00 -1.74 -3.26
C LYS A 82 10.86 -2.13 -2.32
N LEU A 83 9.99 -3.07 -2.70
CA LEU A 83 8.87 -3.50 -1.83
C LEU A 83 9.36 -4.08 -0.50
N ASN A 84 10.48 -4.81 -0.51
CA ASN A 84 11.13 -5.29 0.71
C ASN A 84 11.60 -4.14 1.63
N ASP A 85 12.04 -3.02 1.07
CA ASP A 85 12.46 -1.86 1.84
C ASP A 85 11.25 -1.10 2.40
N LEU A 86 10.15 -1.07 1.63
CA LEU A 86 8.87 -0.54 2.10
C LEU A 86 8.33 -1.35 3.28
N GLU A 87 8.30 -2.69 3.18
CA GLU A 87 7.85 -3.57 4.27
C GLU A 87 8.67 -3.32 5.54
N LYS A 88 10.00 -3.30 5.44
CA LYS A 88 10.89 -3.00 6.58
C LYS A 88 10.64 -1.63 7.19
N THR A 89 10.34 -0.62 6.37
CA THR A 89 10.06 0.75 6.83
C THR A 89 8.73 0.82 7.58
N LEU A 90 7.74 0.03 7.18
CA LEU A 90 6.43 -0.05 7.84
C LEU A 90 6.46 -0.89 9.12
N GLY A 91 7.39 -1.83 9.25
CA GLY A 91 7.76 -2.50 10.49
C GLY A 91 7.29 -3.95 10.62
N GLU A 92 7.67 -4.61 11.72
CA GLU A 92 7.63 -6.08 11.92
C GLU A 92 6.24 -6.77 11.88
N ASN A 93 5.14 -6.01 11.77
CA ASN A 93 3.78 -6.57 11.69
C ASN A 93 3.08 -6.20 10.36
N VAL A 94 3.88 -5.87 9.35
CA VAL A 94 3.41 -5.58 8.00
C VAL A 94 4.01 -6.61 7.06
N ILE A 95 3.19 -7.10 6.14
CA ILE A 95 3.56 -8.06 5.10
C ILE A 95 3.17 -7.41 3.77
N ILE A 96 4.07 -7.39 2.81
CA ILE A 96 3.77 -7.02 1.43
C ILE A 96 3.96 -8.26 0.56
N THR A 97 2.97 -8.59 -0.28
CA THR A 97 3.13 -9.69 -1.24
C THR A 97 4.26 -9.36 -2.21
N ILE A 98 5.22 -10.26 -2.42
CA ILE A 98 6.36 -10.08 -3.33
C ILE A 98 6.53 -11.41 -4.07
N ASP A 99 6.04 -11.45 -5.31
CA ASP A 99 6.19 -12.59 -6.23
C ASP A 99 7.57 -12.62 -6.90
#